data_AF-A0A2V8U8E3-F1
#
_entry.id   AF-A0A2V8U8E3-F1
#
_cell.length_a   1.000
_cell.length_b   1.000
_cell.length_c   1.000
_cell.angle_alpha   90.00
_cell.angle_beta   90.00
_cell.angle_gamma   90.00
#
_symmetry.space_group_name_H-M   'P 1'
#
loop_
_entity.id
_entity.type
_entity.pdbx_description
1 polymer ?
#
loop_
_entity_poly.entity_id
_entity_poly.type
_entity_poly.pdbx_seq_one_letter_code
_entity_poly.pdbx_strand_id
1 'polypeptide(L)' 'NPYGLANALQKLEDSSRRIPMLTAGPASSHLFIVKPFTGQALANLFSTHPPIRERIRRLTGR' A
#
# COMPACT_ATOMS: atom_id res chain seq x y z
N ASN A 1 12.85 14.28 8.88
CA ASN A 1 13.73 13.48 7.99
C ASN A 1 12.85 12.60 7.09
N PRO A 2 12.68 12.94 5.79
CA PRO A 2 11.73 12.28 4.89
C PRO A 2 12.05 10.79 4.61
N TYR A 3 13.33 10.41 4.73
CA TYR A 3 13.77 9.03 4.52
C TYR A 3 13.26 8.04 5.58
N GLY A 4 13.03 8.52 6.82
CA GLY A 4 12.47 7.68 7.88
C GLY A 4 11.04 7.23 7.55
N LEU A 5 10.22 8.14 7.04
CA LEU A 5 8.86 7.83 6.60
C LEU A 5 8.86 6.93 5.36
N ALA A 6 9.73 7.19 4.39
CA ALA A 6 9.88 6.34 3.21
C ALA A 6 10.22 4.88 3.60
N ASN A 7 11.16 4.69 4.54
CA ASN A 7 11.54 3.37 5.04
C ASN A 7 10.38 2.68 5.79
N ALA A 8 9.64 3.41 6.63
CA ALA A 8 8.47 2.87 7.32
C ALA A 8 7.39 2.39 6.33
N LEU A 9 7.12 3.17 5.28
CA LEU A 9 6.17 2.81 4.22
C LEU A 9 6.62 1.59 3.43
N GLN A 10 7.91 1.49 3.11
CA GLN A 10 8.50 0.32 2.44
C GLN A 10 8.30 -0.94 3.29
N LYS A 11 8.58 -0.88 4.59
CA LYS A 11 8.39 -2.00 5.53
C LYS A 11 6.94 -2.46 5.61
N LEU A 12 5.98 -1.52 5.61
CA LEU A 12 4.55 -1.84 5.61
C LEU A 12 4.14 -2.57 4.32
N GLU A 13 4.58 -2.08 3.16
CA GLU A 13 4.30 -2.71 1.87
C GLU A 13 4.88 -4.12 1.79
N ASP A 14 6.13 -4.30 2.23
CA ASP A 14 6.81 -5.60 2.24
C ASP A 14 6.15 -6.58 3.21
N SER A 15 5.78 -6.12 4.41
CA SER A 15 5.08 -6.95 5.40
C SER A 15 3.71 -7.38 4.89
N SER A 16 2.99 -6.48 4.21
CA SER A 16 1.69 -6.78 3.61
C SER A 16 1.77 -7.82 2.48
N ARG A 17 2.91 -7.94 1.79
CA ARG A 17 3.12 -8.92 0.72
C ARG A 17 3.49 -10.32 1.22
N ARG A 18 4.06 -10.42 2.44
CA ARG A 18 4.59 -11.68 2.98
C ARG A 18 3.52 -12.69 3.36
N ILE A 19 2.33 -12.22 3.74
CA ILE A 19 1.21 -13.08 4.11
C ILE A 19 0.04 -12.80 3.16
N PRO A 20 0.09 -13.33 1.93
CA PRO A 20 -1.04 -13.23 1.02
C PRO A 20 -2.20 -14.06 1.60
N MET A 21 -3.23 -13.38 2.12
CA MET A 21 -4.47 -14.06 2.52
C MET A 21 -5.19 -14.53 1.25
N LEU A 22 -5.16 -15.84 1.01
CA LEU A 22 -5.77 -16.52 -0.13
C LEU A 22 -7.28 -16.27 -0.27
N THR A 23 -7.95 -15.89 0.82
CA THR A 23 -9.40 -15.60 0.90
C THR A 23 -9.67 -14.14 1.30
N ALA A 24 -8.83 -13.20 0.89
CA ALA A 24 -9.16 -11.78 1.01
C ALA A 24 -10.33 -11.47 0.06
N GLY A 25 -11.50 -11.16 0.62
CA GLY A 25 -12.68 -10.71 -0.12
C GLY A 25 -13.01 -9.25 0.24
N PRO A 26 -13.90 -8.57 -0.52
CA PRO A 26 -14.35 -7.22 -0.17
C PRO A 26 -14.90 -7.10 1.25
N ALA A 27 -15.55 -8.16 1.76
CA ALA A 27 -16.09 -8.21 3.12
C ALA A 27 -15.01 -8.07 4.22
N SER A 28 -13.77 -8.52 3.96
CA SER A 28 -12.67 -8.40 4.92
C SER A 28 -11.80 -7.17 4.68
N SER A 29 -12.14 -6.29 3.71
CA SER A 29 -11.27 -5.14 3.34
C SER A 29 -10.97 -4.18 4.49
N HIS A 30 -11.92 -4.02 5.42
CA HIS A 30 -11.79 -3.13 6.57
C HIS A 30 -10.83 -3.64 7.66
N LEU A 31 -10.43 -4.91 7.59
CA LEU A 31 -9.47 -5.52 8.52
C LEU A 31 -8.02 -5.29 8.09
N PHE A 32 -7.79 -4.80 6.86
CA PHE A 32 -6.44 -4.63 6.32
C PHE A 32 -5.93 -3.21 6.51
N ILE A 33 -4.73 -3.11 7.06
CA ILE A 33 -3.96 -1.86 7.12
C ILE A 33 -3.58 -1.38 5.71
N VAL A 34 -3.36 -2.32 4.79
CA VAL A 34 -2.99 -2.07 3.39
C VAL A 34 -3.87 -2.92 2.48
N LYS A 35 -4.55 -2.29 1.51
CA LYS A 35 -5.51 -2.96 0.62
C LYS A 35 -4.80 -4.06 -0.21
N PRO A 36 -5.19 -5.34 -0.08
CA PRO A 36 -4.49 -6.45 -0.73
C PRO A 36 -4.81 -6.60 -2.23
N PHE A 37 -5.85 -5.92 -2.72
CA PHE A 37 -6.34 -6.08 -4.09
C PHE A 37 -5.54 -5.24 -5.10
N THR A 38 -4.76 -5.93 -5.92
CA THR A 38 -3.87 -5.39 -6.97
C THR A 38 -4.62 -5.06 -8.26
N GLY A 39 -5.61 -4.17 -8.21
CA GLY A 39 -6.23 -3.58 -9.40
C GLY A 39 -5.58 -2.26 -9.76
N GLN A 40 -4.33 -2.26 -10.24
CA GLN A 40 -3.48 -1.05 -10.37
C GLN A 40 -4.13 0.09 -11.20
N ALA A 41 -4.98 -0.25 -12.18
CA ALA A 41 -5.70 0.72 -13.01
C ALA A 41 -7.00 1.27 -12.38
N LEU A 42 -7.72 0.47 -11.58
CA LEU A 42 -8.97 0.88 -10.93
C LEU A 42 -8.75 1.41 -9.50
N ALA A 43 -7.60 1.12 -8.89
CA ALA A 43 -7.26 1.58 -7.55
C ALA A 43 -7.26 3.11 -7.46
N ASN A 44 -6.76 3.80 -8.49
CA ASN A 44 -6.67 5.27 -8.51
C ASN A 44 -8.03 5.98 -8.50
N LEU A 45 -9.09 5.36 -9.02
CA LEU A 45 -10.43 5.95 -9.07
C LEU A 45 -11.11 6.01 -7.69
N PHE A 46 -10.70 5.16 -6.75
CA PHE A 46 -11.27 5.07 -5.41
C PHE A 46 -10.24 5.23 -4.28
N SER A 47 -9.04 5.72 -4.61
CA SER A 47 -7.97 5.92 -3.63
C SER A 47 -8.07 7.32 -3.04
N THR A 48 -8.30 7.43 -1.73
CA THR A 48 -8.17 8.71 -0.99
C THR A 48 -6.71 9.14 -0.88
N HIS A 49 -5.76 8.23 -1.12
CA HIS A 49 -4.34 8.48 -1.06
C HIS A 49 -3.61 7.86 -2.26
N PRO A 50 -2.50 8.46 -2.71
CA PRO A 50 -1.67 7.85 -3.74
C PRO A 50 -1.08 6.51 -3.27
N PRO A 51 -0.78 5.57 -4.18
CA PRO A 51 -0.16 4.29 -3.86
C PRO A 51 1.13 4.43 -3.03
N ILE A 52 1.48 3.42 -2.23
CA ILE A 52 2.68 3.46 -1.36
C ILE A 52 3.97 3.79 -2.15
N ARG A 53 4.17 3.17 -3.32
CA ARG A 53 5.34 3.47 -4.17
C ARG A 53 5.40 4.94 -4.57
N GLU A 54 4.27 5.53 -4.92
CA GLU A 54 4.17 6.94 -5.28
C GLU A 54 4.43 7.86 -4.08
N ARG A 55 4.00 7.46 -2.87
CA ARG A 55 4.34 8.16 -1.62
C ARG A 55 5.83 8.12 -1.33
N ILE A 56 6.47 6.96 -1.49
CA ILE A 56 7.92 6.81 -1.33
C ILE A 56 8.65 7.72 -2.33
N ARG A 57 8.27 7.67 -3.61
CA ARG A 57 8.84 8.52 -4.67
C ARG A 57 8.81 10.01 -4.33
N ARG A 58 7.69 10.50 -3.79
CA ARG A 58 7.56 11.89 -3.34
C ARG A 58 8.47 12.24 -2.15
N LEU A 59 8.77 11.27 -1.29
CA LEU A 59 9.61 11.45 -0.11
C LEU A 59 11.12 11.33 -0.44
N THR A 60 11.49 10.52 -1.43
CA THR A 60 12.88 10.26 -1.84
C THR A 60 13.34 11.09 -3.04
N GLY A 61 12.40 11.68 -3.79
CA GLY A 61 12.67 12.37 -5.05
C GLY A 61 13.11 11.44 -6.19
N ARG A 62 12.88 10.13 -6.07
CA ARG A 62 13.24 9.09 -7.04
C ARG A 62 12.09 8.13 -7.27
#